data_AF-A0A2N0Z1F9-F1
#
_entry.id   AF-A0A2N0Z1F9-F1
#
_cell.length_a   1.000
_cell.length_b   1.000
_cell.length_c   1.000
_cell.angle_alpha   90.00
_cell.angle_beta   90.00
_cell.angle_gamma   90.00
#
_symmetry.space_group_name_H-M   'P 1'
#
loop_
_entity.id
_entity.type
_entity.pdbx_description
1 polymer ?
#
loop_
_entity_poly.entity_id
_entity_poly.type
_entity_poly.pdbx_seq_one_letter_code
_entity_poly.pdbx_strand_id
1 'polypeptide(L)'
;MEPFSDSAILIEFGKEVNKDIHQHIQQLTHYLDQHSFPGFIEYIPAFTNVVVFYDPVVVYEEYKNSFQEISPYKMVDALMEEIIGKLNSNEKCSPRIMEIPVCYGGELGPDLELVASINKLTSEEVISIHTSGEYLVHMIGFAPGFPFLGGMSKKIAAPRHSSPRTLIPPGSVGIAGVQTGVYPIGTPGGWNLIGRTPLNLFLPEDNPPSLLQAGDLVKFRSISWKEYNEWKGDTST
;
A
#
# COMPACT_ATOMS: atom_id res chain seq x y z
N MET A 1 17.82 -14.27 -12.77
CA MET A 1 17.80 -14.24 -11.31
C MET A 1 19.22 -14.41 -10.83
N GLU A 2 19.56 -13.77 -9.72
CA GLU A 2 20.94 -13.73 -9.20
C GLU A 2 20.93 -13.93 -7.68
N PRO A 3 21.97 -14.55 -7.10
CA PRO A 3 22.09 -14.64 -5.66
C PRO A 3 22.27 -13.24 -5.07
N PHE A 4 21.44 -12.90 -4.08
CA PHE A 4 21.53 -11.61 -3.37
C PHE A 4 22.25 -11.76 -2.03
N SER A 5 22.06 -12.90 -1.36
CA SER A 5 22.79 -13.34 -0.17
C SER A 5 22.70 -14.87 -0.03
N ASP A 6 23.29 -15.43 1.03
CA ASP A 6 23.18 -16.87 1.35
C ASP A 6 21.74 -17.34 1.66
N SER A 7 20.82 -16.39 1.87
CA SER A 7 19.40 -16.63 2.21
C SER A 7 18.44 -15.81 1.35
N ALA A 8 18.91 -15.27 0.22
CA ALA A 8 18.08 -14.44 -0.65
C ALA A 8 18.43 -14.55 -2.13
N ILE A 9 17.40 -14.49 -2.98
CA ILE A 9 17.51 -14.44 -4.44
C ILE A 9 16.88 -13.14 -4.96
N LEU A 10 17.57 -12.49 -5.89
CA LEU A 10 17.09 -11.31 -6.60
C LEU A 10 16.45 -11.73 -7.93
N ILE A 11 15.21 -11.31 -8.12
CA ILE A 11 14.43 -11.53 -9.34
C ILE A 11 14.26 -10.19 -10.04
N GLU A 12 15.05 -9.94 -11.08
CA GLU A 12 14.98 -8.70 -11.87
C GLU A 12 14.08 -8.89 -13.10
N PHE A 13 13.06 -8.03 -13.23
CA PHE A 13 12.10 -8.05 -14.34
C PHE A 13 12.45 -7.06 -15.46
N GLY A 14 13.39 -6.14 -15.20
CA GLY A 14 13.90 -5.21 -16.21
C GLY A 14 14.68 -4.04 -15.59
N LYS A 15 15.18 -3.16 -16.46
CA LYS A 15 16.06 -2.03 -16.05
C LYS A 15 15.33 -0.69 -15.87
N GLU A 16 14.14 -0.56 -16.41
CA GLU A 16 13.37 0.69 -16.40
C GLU A 16 12.00 0.46 -15.78
N VAL A 17 11.48 1.47 -15.08
CA VAL A 17 10.15 1.39 -14.46
C VAL A 17 9.07 1.54 -15.53
N ASN A 18 8.35 0.47 -15.83
CA ASN A 18 7.20 0.49 -16.73
C ASN A 18 6.03 -0.34 -16.17
N LYS A 19 4.86 -0.19 -16.79
CA LYS A 19 3.62 -0.83 -16.33
C LYS A 19 3.70 -2.37 -16.39
N ASP A 20 4.36 -2.92 -17.39
CA ASP A 20 4.45 -4.37 -17.59
C ASP A 20 5.32 -5.01 -16.51
N ILE A 21 6.43 -4.36 -16.13
CA ILE A 21 7.30 -4.78 -15.02
C ILE A 21 6.54 -4.71 -13.70
N HIS A 22 5.79 -3.64 -13.46
CA HIS A 22 4.96 -3.55 -12.25
C HIS A 22 3.93 -4.67 -12.18
N GLN A 23 3.32 -5.04 -13.31
CA GLN A 23 2.38 -6.17 -13.39
C GLN A 23 3.05 -7.50 -13.08
N HIS A 24 4.24 -7.78 -13.62
CA HIS A 24 4.95 -9.03 -13.30
C HIS A 24 5.34 -9.10 -11.82
N ILE A 25 5.79 -7.98 -11.24
CA ILE A 25 6.10 -7.90 -9.81
C ILE A 25 4.84 -8.22 -8.99
N GLN A 26 3.71 -7.56 -9.30
CA GLN A 26 2.44 -7.81 -8.62
C GLN A 26 1.95 -9.25 -8.75
N GLN A 27 2.07 -9.84 -9.94
CA GLN A 27 1.68 -11.23 -10.18
C GLN A 27 2.54 -12.20 -9.35
N LEU A 28 3.85 -11.98 -9.31
CA LEU A 28 4.74 -12.81 -8.51
C LEU A 28 4.46 -12.67 -7.02
N THR A 29 4.35 -11.45 -6.50
CA THR A 29 4.09 -11.23 -5.07
C THR A 29 2.74 -11.80 -4.66
N HIS A 30 1.71 -11.59 -5.46
CA HIS A 30 0.38 -12.16 -5.22
C HIS A 30 0.38 -13.69 -5.23
N TYR A 31 1.14 -14.30 -6.15
CA TYR A 31 1.29 -15.75 -6.17
C TYR A 31 1.97 -16.26 -4.90
N LEU A 32 3.06 -15.61 -4.47
CA LEU A 32 3.81 -15.98 -3.27
C LEU A 32 2.97 -15.81 -1.98
N ASP A 33 2.09 -14.80 -1.92
CA ASP A 33 1.15 -14.62 -0.80
C ASP A 33 0.15 -15.79 -0.68
N GLN A 34 -0.27 -16.36 -1.82
CA GLN A 34 -1.24 -17.47 -1.85
C GLN A 34 -0.59 -18.85 -1.80
N HIS A 35 0.64 -18.96 -2.29
CA HIS A 35 1.36 -20.21 -2.51
C HIS A 35 2.82 -20.07 -2.06
N SER A 36 3.02 -19.99 -0.74
CA SER A 36 4.36 -20.05 -0.15
C SER A 36 4.99 -21.44 -0.34
N PHE A 37 6.31 -21.50 -0.47
CA PHE A 37 7.07 -22.75 -0.51
C PHE A 37 7.77 -23.01 0.83
N PRO A 38 8.05 -24.27 1.21
CA PRO A 38 8.87 -24.61 2.37
C PRO A 38 10.20 -23.84 2.42
N GLY A 39 10.40 -23.12 3.52
CA GLY A 39 11.56 -22.27 3.73
C GLY A 39 11.40 -20.84 3.22
N PHE A 40 10.29 -20.47 2.56
CA PHE A 40 9.98 -19.07 2.27
C PHE A 40 9.86 -18.26 3.58
N ILE A 41 10.53 -17.11 3.65
CA ILE A 41 10.49 -16.19 4.80
C ILE A 41 9.63 -14.98 4.44
N GLU A 42 10.09 -14.19 3.46
CA GLU A 42 9.41 -12.98 3.00
C GLU A 42 9.89 -12.59 1.61
N TYR A 43 9.22 -11.62 0.99
CA TYR A 43 9.73 -10.93 -0.19
C TYR A 43 9.71 -9.42 0.01
N ILE A 44 10.62 -8.72 -0.66
CA ILE A 44 10.67 -7.26 -0.70
C ILE A 44 10.53 -6.84 -2.16
N PRO A 45 9.38 -6.27 -2.56
CA PRO A 45 9.22 -5.74 -3.91
C PRO A 45 9.88 -4.37 -4.03
N ALA A 46 10.55 -4.13 -5.14
CA ALA A 46 11.07 -2.84 -5.56
C ALA A 46 10.39 -2.38 -6.86
N PHE A 47 10.89 -1.32 -7.48
CA PHE A 47 10.31 -0.80 -8.73
C PHE A 47 10.51 -1.73 -9.94
N THR A 48 11.59 -2.50 -9.97
CA THR A 48 11.94 -3.35 -11.11
C THR A 48 12.35 -4.78 -10.76
N ASN A 49 12.37 -5.11 -9.47
CA ASN A 49 12.82 -6.39 -8.98
C ASN A 49 12.06 -6.79 -7.71
N VAL A 50 12.18 -8.07 -7.35
CA VAL A 50 11.72 -8.62 -6.07
C VAL A 50 12.89 -9.39 -5.46
N VAL A 51 13.17 -9.11 -4.19
CA VAL A 51 14.09 -9.94 -3.40
C VAL A 51 13.26 -10.95 -2.61
N VAL A 52 13.55 -12.24 -2.74
CA VAL A 52 12.88 -13.31 -1.99
C VAL A 52 13.86 -13.86 -0.97
N PHE A 53 13.48 -13.81 0.30
CA PHE A 53 14.22 -14.36 1.42
C PHE A 53 13.70 -15.76 1.76
N TYR A 54 14.63 -16.66 2.05
CA TYR A 54 14.33 -18.05 2.38
C TYR A 54 15.32 -18.61 3.40
N ASP A 55 14.88 -19.61 4.17
CA ASP A 55 15.72 -20.42 5.04
C ASP A 55 16.41 -21.52 4.22
N PRO A 56 17.73 -21.45 4.00
CA PRO A 56 18.44 -22.41 3.17
C PRO A 56 18.46 -23.83 3.76
N VAL A 57 18.32 -23.98 5.08
CA VAL A 57 18.28 -25.29 5.75
C VAL A 57 16.95 -25.97 5.46
N VAL A 58 15.84 -25.25 5.67
CA VAL A 58 14.49 -25.79 5.39
C VAL A 58 14.33 -26.13 3.91
N VAL A 59 14.77 -25.24 3.01
CA VAL A 59 14.76 -25.50 1.57
C VAL A 59 15.56 -26.77 1.25
N TYR A 60 16.78 -26.90 1.78
CA TYR A 60 17.60 -28.08 1.51
C TYR A 60 16.93 -29.36 2.01
N GLU A 61 16.41 -29.36 3.23
CA GLU A 61 15.81 -30.54 3.83
C GLU A 61 14.58 -31.04 3.08
N GLU A 62 13.72 -30.12 2.64
CA GLU A 62 12.51 -30.45 1.89
C GLU A 62 12.84 -30.93 0.47
N TYR A 63 13.77 -30.26 -0.21
CA TYR A 63 13.96 -30.41 -1.64
C TYR A 63 15.14 -31.29 -2.05
N LYS A 64 16.01 -31.74 -1.11
CA LYS A 64 17.18 -32.62 -1.39
C LYS A 64 16.86 -33.92 -2.14
N ASN A 65 15.65 -34.44 -2.02
CA ASN A 65 15.26 -35.68 -2.71
C ASN A 65 14.80 -35.40 -4.15
N SER A 66 14.26 -34.19 -4.40
CA SER A 66 13.76 -33.76 -5.70
C SER A 66 14.86 -33.14 -6.57
N PHE A 67 15.88 -32.55 -5.93
CA PHE A 67 17.01 -31.92 -6.59
C PHE A 67 18.32 -32.59 -6.14
N GLN A 68 18.92 -33.40 -7.01
CA GLN A 68 20.19 -34.07 -6.69
C GLN A 68 21.37 -33.09 -6.73
N GLU A 69 22.05 -32.90 -5.59
CA GLU A 69 23.32 -32.16 -5.45
C GLU A 69 23.28 -30.69 -5.92
N ILE A 70 22.18 -30.01 -5.61
CA ILE A 70 21.99 -28.61 -5.96
C ILE A 70 22.05 -27.76 -4.68
N SER A 71 22.79 -26.65 -4.70
CA SER A 71 22.79 -25.69 -3.57
C SER A 71 21.37 -25.15 -3.31
N PRO A 72 21.00 -24.78 -2.06
CA PRO A 72 19.66 -24.23 -1.76
C PRO A 72 19.25 -23.09 -2.69
N TYR A 73 20.19 -22.18 -2.99
CA TYR A 73 20.00 -21.12 -3.99
C TYR A 73 19.44 -21.64 -5.31
N LYS A 74 20.05 -22.69 -5.86
CA LYS A 74 19.66 -23.24 -7.16
C LYS A 74 18.34 -24.03 -7.10
N MET A 75 17.97 -24.56 -5.94
CA MET A 75 16.63 -25.15 -5.74
C MET A 75 15.57 -24.04 -5.81
N VAL A 76 15.80 -22.92 -5.10
CA VAL A 76 14.90 -21.76 -5.14
C VAL A 76 14.87 -21.12 -6.54
N ASP A 77 16.02 -20.99 -7.21
CA ASP A 77 16.14 -20.52 -8.61
C ASP A 77 15.20 -21.31 -9.52
N ALA A 78 15.24 -22.65 -9.46
CA ALA A 78 14.37 -23.52 -10.26
C ALA A 78 12.88 -23.39 -9.87
N LEU A 79 12.57 -23.29 -8.57
CA LEU A 79 11.19 -23.06 -8.11
C LEU A 79 10.64 -21.72 -8.63
N MET A 80 11.46 -20.65 -8.58
CA MET A 80 11.08 -19.34 -9.09
C MET A 80 10.93 -19.36 -10.62
N GLU A 81 11.79 -20.05 -11.36
CA GLU A 81 11.64 -20.24 -12.81
C GLU A 81 10.30 -20.92 -13.13
N GLU A 82 9.94 -21.97 -12.39
CA GLU A 82 8.67 -22.66 -12.58
C GLU A 82 7.47 -21.76 -12.24
N ILE A 83 7.52 -21.01 -11.14
CA ILE A 83 6.47 -20.07 -10.75
C ILE A 83 6.32 -19.00 -11.82
N ILE A 84 7.40 -18.31 -12.21
CA ILE A 84 7.37 -17.25 -13.21
C ILE A 84 6.89 -17.79 -14.56
N GLY A 85 7.25 -19.02 -14.93
CA GLY A 85 6.75 -19.68 -16.14
C GLY A 85 5.25 -19.98 -16.12
N LYS A 86 4.64 -20.15 -14.94
CA LYS A 86 3.19 -20.32 -14.75
C LYS A 86 2.43 -19.00 -14.73
N LEU A 87 3.09 -17.89 -14.38
CA LEU A 87 2.49 -16.57 -14.41
C LEU A 87 2.21 -16.17 -15.86
N ASN A 88 0.98 -16.46 -16.32
CA ASN A 88 0.56 -16.11 -17.67
C ASN A 88 0.51 -14.58 -17.82
N SER A 89 1.16 -14.06 -18.86
CA SER A 89 1.13 -12.64 -19.27
C SER A 89 -0.27 -12.12 -19.66
N ASN A 90 -1.31 -12.96 -19.59
CA ASN A 90 -2.70 -12.62 -19.89
C ASN A 90 -3.61 -12.45 -18.66
N GLU A 91 -3.16 -12.81 -17.45
CA GLU A 91 -3.90 -12.45 -16.24
C GLU A 91 -3.60 -11.00 -15.91
N LYS A 92 -4.40 -10.09 -16.48
CA LYS A 92 -4.49 -8.72 -15.97
C LYS A 92 -5.00 -8.82 -14.54
N CYS A 93 -4.08 -8.78 -13.58
CA CYS A 93 -4.44 -8.45 -12.21
C CYS A 93 -4.99 -7.02 -12.27
N SER A 94 -6.32 -6.91 -12.26
CA SER A 94 -6.96 -5.62 -12.05
C SER A 94 -6.55 -5.17 -10.64
N PRO A 95 -6.00 -3.95 -10.48
CA PRO A 95 -5.60 -3.48 -9.16
C PRO A 95 -6.80 -3.55 -8.22
N ARG A 96 -6.57 -4.06 -7.00
CA ARG A 96 -7.59 -4.12 -5.96
C ARG A 96 -8.08 -2.70 -5.69
N ILE A 97 -9.38 -2.48 -5.88
CA ILE A 97 -10.00 -1.18 -5.64
C ILE A 97 -10.46 -1.14 -4.19
N MET A 98 -9.85 -0.26 -3.41
CA MET A 98 -10.15 -0.06 -2.00
C MET A 98 -10.96 1.21 -1.81
N GLU A 99 -12.24 1.04 -1.47
CA GLU A 99 -13.07 2.18 -1.10
C GLU A 99 -12.82 2.57 0.36
N ILE A 100 -12.37 3.81 0.56
CA ILE A 100 -12.11 4.36 1.90
C ILE A 100 -13.21 5.39 2.21
N PRO A 101 -14.11 5.10 3.16
CA PRO A 101 -15.17 6.01 3.55
C PRO A 101 -14.61 7.11 4.45
N VAL A 102 -14.96 8.36 4.19
CA VAL A 102 -14.42 9.53 4.88
C VAL A 102 -15.53 10.47 5.27
N CYS A 103 -15.60 10.81 6.55
CA CYS A 103 -16.41 11.93 7.03
C CYS A 103 -15.56 13.21 6.94
N TYR A 104 -15.95 14.12 6.06
CA TYR A 104 -15.20 15.35 5.76
C TYR A 104 -15.61 16.51 6.68
N GLY A 105 -14.66 17.43 6.90
CA GLY A 105 -14.90 18.69 7.58
C GLY A 105 -15.17 18.59 9.09
N GLY A 106 -15.59 19.72 9.68
CA GLY A 106 -15.88 19.83 11.11
C GLY A 106 -14.67 19.45 11.97
N GLU A 107 -14.90 18.77 13.09
CA GLU A 107 -13.83 18.32 13.98
C GLU A 107 -12.93 17.24 13.37
N LEU A 108 -13.42 16.51 12.36
CA LEU A 108 -12.68 15.44 11.69
C LEU A 108 -11.77 15.95 10.58
N GLY A 109 -12.09 17.12 10.02
CA GLY A 109 -11.36 17.78 8.95
C GLY A 109 -11.23 19.28 9.19
N PRO A 110 -10.53 19.72 10.26
CA PRO A 110 -10.48 21.12 10.67
C PRO A 110 -9.81 22.06 9.66
N ASP A 111 -9.10 21.53 8.65
CA ASP A 111 -8.41 22.32 7.63
C ASP A 111 -9.14 22.30 6.27
N LEU A 112 -10.33 21.69 6.17
CA LEU A 112 -11.06 21.61 4.91
C LEU A 112 -11.38 23.00 4.35
N GLU A 113 -11.87 23.91 5.20
CA GLU A 113 -12.19 25.28 4.83
C GLU A 113 -10.94 26.06 4.42
N LEU A 114 -9.79 25.77 5.06
CA LEU A 114 -8.50 26.38 4.69
C LEU A 114 -8.06 25.93 3.30
N VAL A 115 -8.12 24.62 3.01
CA VAL A 115 -7.79 24.07 1.68
C VAL A 115 -8.71 24.67 0.61
N ALA A 116 -10.00 24.80 0.91
CA ALA A 116 -10.98 25.43 0.03
C ALA A 116 -10.61 26.91 -0.24
N SER A 117 -10.31 27.68 0.81
CA SER A 117 -9.92 29.09 0.72
C SER A 117 -8.66 29.31 -0.12
N ILE A 118 -7.60 28.52 0.11
CA ILE A 118 -6.33 28.59 -0.64
C ILE A 118 -6.56 28.39 -2.15
N ASN A 119 -7.48 27.49 -2.50
CA ASN A 119 -7.74 27.10 -3.88
C ASN A 119 -8.91 27.86 -4.53
N LYS A 120 -9.54 28.80 -3.82
CA LYS A 120 -10.74 29.55 -4.26
C LYS A 120 -11.90 28.62 -4.65
N LEU A 121 -12.12 27.61 -3.82
CA LEU A 121 -13.18 26.60 -3.93
C LEU A 121 -14.10 26.65 -2.71
N THR A 122 -15.26 26.01 -2.79
CA THR A 122 -16.04 25.64 -1.59
C THR A 122 -15.55 24.33 -0.99
N SER A 123 -15.90 24.07 0.27
CA SER A 123 -15.59 22.79 0.92
C SER A 123 -16.19 21.61 0.15
N GLU A 124 -17.40 21.75 -0.39
CA GLU A 124 -18.06 20.74 -1.22
C GLU A 124 -17.32 20.48 -2.54
N GLU A 125 -16.77 21.53 -3.17
CA GLU A 125 -15.94 21.37 -4.36
C GLU A 125 -14.64 20.64 -4.05
N VAL A 126 -13.99 20.94 -2.92
CA VAL A 126 -12.81 20.20 -2.47
C VAL A 126 -13.15 18.73 -2.25
N ILE A 127 -14.25 18.43 -1.55
CA ILE A 127 -14.72 17.06 -1.32
C ILE A 127 -14.96 16.36 -2.66
N SER A 128 -15.70 16.99 -3.58
CA SER A 128 -16.02 16.43 -4.90
C SER A 128 -14.76 16.12 -5.72
N ILE A 129 -13.78 17.04 -5.73
CA ILE A 129 -12.50 16.81 -6.42
C ILE A 129 -11.71 15.68 -5.74
N HIS A 130 -11.70 15.63 -4.41
CA HIS A 130 -10.98 14.59 -3.68
C HIS A 130 -11.61 13.20 -3.89
N THR A 131 -12.95 13.08 -3.86
CA THR A 131 -13.67 11.80 -4.03
C THR A 131 -13.75 11.32 -5.48
N SER A 132 -13.57 12.20 -6.47
CA SER A 132 -13.54 11.82 -7.90
C SER A 132 -12.19 11.29 -8.37
N GLY A 133 -11.15 11.42 -7.53
CA GLY A 133 -9.82 10.90 -7.83
C GLY A 133 -9.73 9.37 -7.72
N GLU A 134 -8.89 8.78 -8.56
CA GLU A 134 -8.42 7.40 -8.40
C GLU A 134 -6.96 7.44 -7.95
N TYR A 135 -6.68 6.88 -6.79
CA TYR A 135 -5.41 7.08 -6.11
C TYR A 135 -4.58 5.80 -6.08
N LEU A 136 -3.44 5.77 -6.77
CA LEU A 136 -2.54 4.63 -6.73
C LEU A 136 -1.70 4.66 -5.46
N VAL A 137 -1.71 3.57 -4.70
CA VAL A 137 -0.77 3.37 -3.59
C VAL A 137 0.59 3.04 -4.18
N HIS A 138 1.52 4.00 -4.16
CA HIS A 138 2.87 3.77 -4.69
C HIS A 138 3.72 2.93 -3.73
N MET A 139 3.58 3.17 -2.43
CA MET A 139 4.30 2.44 -1.38
C MET A 139 3.57 2.59 -0.05
N ILE A 140 3.85 1.67 0.87
CA ILE A 140 3.48 1.75 2.29
C ILE A 140 4.75 2.09 3.09
N GLY A 141 4.74 3.15 3.89
CA GLY A 141 5.93 3.60 4.64
C GLY A 141 5.70 4.93 5.37
N PHE A 142 6.73 5.53 6.01
CA PHE A 142 6.66 6.63 7.01
C PHE A 142 6.17 6.20 8.40
N ALA A 143 5.07 5.46 8.46
CA ALA A 143 4.58 4.77 9.65
C ALA A 143 3.97 3.43 9.24
N PRO A 144 3.85 2.45 10.16
CA PRO A 144 3.21 1.17 9.85
C PRO A 144 1.83 1.38 9.20
N GLY A 145 1.67 0.91 7.96
CA GLY A 145 0.42 1.01 7.19
C GLY A 145 0.13 2.36 6.51
N PHE A 146 1.06 3.33 6.50
CA PHE A 146 0.79 4.66 5.92
C PHE A 146 0.95 4.62 4.38
N PRO A 147 -0.11 4.90 3.60
CA PRO A 147 -0.07 4.84 2.15
C PRO A 147 0.38 6.16 1.53
N PHE A 148 1.35 6.10 0.63
CA PHE A 148 1.66 7.23 -0.26
C PHE A 148 0.82 7.15 -1.53
N LEU A 149 -0.20 8.02 -1.60
CA LEU A 149 -1.15 8.05 -2.70
C LEU A 149 -0.72 9.03 -3.78
N GLY A 150 -0.65 8.54 -5.03
CA GLY A 150 -0.47 9.35 -6.23
C GLY A 150 -1.80 9.66 -6.92
N GLY A 151 -1.81 10.64 -7.82
CA GLY A 151 -2.98 10.94 -8.68
C GLY A 151 -3.88 12.08 -8.20
N MET A 152 -3.56 12.74 -7.09
CA MET A 152 -4.36 13.86 -6.59
C MET A 152 -4.37 15.04 -7.56
N SER A 153 -5.55 15.62 -7.78
CA SER A 153 -5.73 16.81 -8.60
C SER A 153 -4.97 18.00 -8.01
N LYS A 154 -4.20 18.71 -8.85
CA LYS A 154 -3.51 19.95 -8.47
C LYS A 154 -4.47 21.07 -8.04
N LYS A 155 -5.77 20.96 -8.35
CA LYS A 155 -6.80 21.94 -7.99
C LYS A 155 -7.07 22.04 -6.48
N ILE A 156 -6.71 21.01 -5.72
CA ILE A 156 -6.88 20.96 -4.26
C ILE A 156 -5.53 20.92 -3.52
N ALA A 157 -4.44 21.25 -4.22
CA ALA A 157 -3.12 21.25 -3.63
C ALA A 157 -3.03 22.33 -2.55
N ALA A 158 -2.44 22.01 -1.40
CA ALA A 158 -2.28 22.94 -0.29
C ALA A 158 -0.95 22.70 0.42
N PRO A 159 -0.16 23.75 0.73
CA PRO A 159 1.12 23.58 1.41
C PRO A 159 0.94 22.97 2.80
N ARG A 160 1.98 22.30 3.31
CA ARG A 160 2.01 21.84 4.70
C ARG A 160 1.95 23.04 5.66
N HIS A 161 1.38 22.85 6.84
CA HIS A 161 1.50 23.80 7.94
C HIS A 161 2.98 24.05 8.25
N SER A 162 3.30 25.32 8.51
CA SER A 162 4.64 25.75 8.95
C SER A 162 5.00 25.18 10.33
N SER A 163 4.01 25.00 11.20
CA SER A 163 4.16 24.31 12.48
C SER A 163 3.34 23.02 12.47
N PRO A 164 3.98 21.83 12.55
CA PRO A 164 3.27 20.57 12.58
C PRO A 164 2.45 20.42 13.87
N ARG A 165 1.33 19.69 13.78
CA ARG A 165 0.57 19.25 14.95
C ARG A 165 1.38 18.21 15.72
N THR A 166 1.29 18.27 17.04
CA THR A 166 1.93 17.29 17.93
C THR A 166 1.28 15.91 17.82
N LEU A 167 -0.01 15.86 17.51
CA LEU A 167 -0.75 14.63 17.31
C LEU A 167 -1.80 14.79 16.21
N ILE A 168 -1.71 13.94 15.20
CA ILE A 168 -2.75 13.68 14.22
C ILE A 168 -3.47 12.39 14.63
N PRO A 169 -4.81 12.40 14.76
CA PRO A 169 -5.56 11.20 15.12
C PRO A 169 -5.45 10.08 14.05
N PRO A 170 -5.49 8.79 14.45
CA PRO A 170 -5.59 7.68 13.52
C PRO A 170 -6.83 7.79 12.62
N GLY A 171 -6.72 7.41 11.36
CA GLY A 171 -7.75 7.53 10.33
C GLY A 171 -7.88 8.93 9.71
N SER A 172 -7.10 9.92 10.16
CA SER A 172 -7.16 11.26 9.55
C SER A 172 -6.73 11.22 8.09
N VAL A 173 -7.47 11.92 7.23
CA VAL A 173 -7.17 12.10 5.81
C VAL A 173 -6.63 13.50 5.63
N GLY A 174 -5.49 13.64 4.96
CA GLY A 174 -4.86 14.94 4.79
C GLY A 174 -4.26 15.21 3.43
N ILE A 175 -3.97 16.48 3.18
CA ILE A 175 -3.33 16.99 1.96
C ILE A 175 -2.04 17.75 2.30
N ALA A 176 -0.99 17.46 1.53
CA ALA A 176 0.27 18.20 1.56
C ALA A 176 0.89 18.35 0.16
N GLY A 177 1.00 19.59 -0.30
CA GLY A 177 1.39 19.89 -1.68
C GLY A 177 0.42 19.21 -2.63
N VAL A 178 0.95 18.34 -3.48
CA VAL A 178 0.19 17.55 -4.47
C VAL A 178 -0.10 16.12 -4.01
N GLN A 179 0.11 15.82 -2.73
CA GLN A 179 -0.11 14.48 -2.16
C GLN A 179 -1.32 14.47 -1.23
N THR A 180 -2.02 13.34 -1.23
CA THR A 180 -3.03 12.97 -0.22
C THR A 180 -2.64 11.64 0.43
N GLY A 181 -3.25 11.32 1.56
CA GLY A 181 -2.89 10.16 2.37
C GLY A 181 -3.78 10.02 3.58
N VAL A 182 -3.71 8.85 4.21
CA VAL A 182 -4.50 8.51 5.39
C VAL A 182 -3.55 8.07 6.50
N TYR A 183 -3.63 8.71 7.66
CA TYR A 183 -2.80 8.40 8.81
C TYR A 183 -3.30 7.11 9.48
N PRO A 184 -2.55 6.00 9.49
CA PRO A 184 -3.02 4.73 10.05
C PRO A 184 -2.94 4.72 11.58
N ILE A 185 -2.00 5.47 12.16
CA ILE A 185 -1.73 5.56 13.58
C ILE A 185 -1.50 7.02 14.00
N GLY A 186 -1.54 7.27 15.31
CA GLY A 186 -1.32 8.59 15.88
C GLY A 186 0.13 9.05 15.70
N THR A 187 0.36 10.13 14.96
CA THR A 187 1.70 10.67 14.67
C THR A 187 1.70 12.19 14.64
N PRO A 188 2.84 12.86 14.91
CA PRO A 188 2.97 14.28 14.62
C PRO A 188 2.97 14.52 13.11
N GLY A 189 2.43 15.65 12.64
CA GLY A 189 2.45 15.96 11.22
C GLY A 189 1.89 17.33 10.86
N GLY A 190 2.27 17.83 9.69
CA GLY A 190 1.89 19.16 9.20
C GLY A 190 0.94 19.15 8.00
N TRP A 191 0.24 18.06 7.73
CA TRP A 191 -0.71 17.99 6.61
C TRP A 191 -2.02 18.68 6.98
N ASN A 192 -2.70 19.23 5.96
CA ASN A 192 -4.02 19.82 6.13
C ASN A 192 -5.04 18.68 6.27
N LEU A 193 -5.67 18.56 7.43
CA LEU A 193 -6.63 17.50 7.73
C LEU A 193 -8.01 17.88 7.18
N ILE A 194 -8.50 17.11 6.20
CA ILE A 194 -9.74 17.42 5.47
C ILE A 194 -10.92 16.50 5.87
N GLY A 195 -10.63 15.41 6.57
CA GLY A 195 -11.64 14.47 7.04
C GLY A 195 -11.02 13.30 7.79
N ARG A 196 -11.84 12.32 8.16
CA ARG A 196 -11.39 11.11 8.85
C ARG A 196 -12.18 9.89 8.41
N THR A 197 -11.48 8.78 8.23
CA THR A 197 -12.10 7.46 8.02
C THR A 197 -12.32 6.74 9.36
N PRO A 198 -13.41 5.97 9.51
CA PRO A 198 -13.61 5.11 10.68
C PRO A 198 -12.83 3.79 10.57
N LEU A 199 -12.24 3.49 9.41
CA LEU A 199 -11.47 2.25 9.20
C LEU A 199 -10.14 2.27 9.93
N ASN A 200 -9.75 1.11 10.46
CA ASN A 200 -8.39 0.85 10.92
C ASN A 200 -7.54 0.45 9.71
N LEU A 201 -6.52 1.25 9.39
CA LEU A 201 -5.62 0.98 8.26
C LEU A 201 -4.44 0.08 8.65
N PHE A 202 -4.09 0.04 9.93
CA PHE A 202 -3.06 -0.83 10.45
C PHE A 202 -3.72 -1.84 11.40
N LEU A 203 -3.59 -3.11 11.07
CA LEU A 203 -4.22 -4.27 11.70
C LEU A 203 -3.09 -5.22 12.14
N PRO A 204 -2.47 -5.01 13.31
CA PRO A 204 -1.27 -5.74 13.71
C PRO A 204 -1.43 -7.26 13.76
N GLU A 205 -2.66 -7.74 13.96
CA GLU A 205 -3.00 -9.15 14.06
C GLU A 205 -3.26 -9.82 12.70
N ASP A 206 -3.35 -9.03 11.62
CA ASP A 206 -3.60 -9.51 10.26
C ASP A 206 -2.29 -9.71 9.48
N ASN A 207 -2.32 -10.55 8.45
CA ASN A 207 -1.22 -10.70 7.50
C ASN A 207 -1.72 -10.45 6.05
N PRO A 208 -1.27 -9.36 5.38
CA PRO A 208 -0.36 -8.33 5.87
C PRO A 208 -1.03 -7.38 6.90
N PRO A 209 -0.26 -6.73 7.79
CA PRO A 209 -0.81 -5.92 8.88
C PRO A 209 -1.31 -4.54 8.42
N SER A 210 -1.42 -4.31 7.12
CA SER A 210 -1.87 -3.05 6.51
C SER A 210 -3.07 -3.35 5.62
N LEU A 211 -4.16 -2.60 5.83
CA LEU A 211 -5.37 -2.71 5.01
C LEU A 211 -5.09 -2.42 3.52
N LEU A 212 -4.19 -1.47 3.27
CA LEU A 212 -3.77 -1.04 1.95
C LEU A 212 -2.40 -1.62 1.61
N GLN A 213 -2.22 -1.98 0.35
CA GLN A 213 -0.97 -2.52 -0.19
C GLN A 213 -0.48 -1.70 -1.38
N ALA A 214 0.83 -1.77 -1.66
CA ALA A 214 1.38 -1.13 -2.85
C ALA A 214 0.74 -1.70 -4.12
N GLY A 215 0.25 -0.83 -5.00
CA GLY A 215 -0.50 -1.22 -6.18
C GLY A 215 -2.02 -1.18 -6.05
N ASP A 216 -2.56 -1.06 -4.83
CA ASP A 216 -3.99 -0.84 -4.63
C ASP A 216 -4.42 0.50 -5.26
N LEU A 217 -5.66 0.55 -5.78
CA LEU A 217 -6.32 1.79 -6.16
C LEU A 217 -7.30 2.20 -5.06
N VAL A 218 -7.01 3.31 -4.40
CA VAL A 218 -7.89 3.90 -3.40
C VAL A 218 -8.92 4.80 -4.07
N LYS A 219 -10.19 4.64 -3.68
CA LYS A 219 -11.29 5.56 -3.98
C LYS A 219 -11.88 6.07 -2.69
N PHE A 220 -11.90 7.38 -2.51
CA PHE A 220 -12.53 7.96 -1.32
C PHE A 220 -14.03 8.13 -1.54
N ARG A 221 -14.84 7.66 -0.58
CA ARG A 221 -16.29 7.89 -0.56
C ARG A 221 -16.65 8.82 0.60
N SER A 222 -17.39 9.89 0.33
CA SER A 222 -17.93 10.74 1.39
C SER A 222 -19.02 9.99 2.15
N ILE A 223 -18.95 10.01 3.49
CA ILE A 223 -19.98 9.47 4.38
C ILE A 223 -20.48 10.55 5.34
N SER A 224 -21.69 10.37 5.85
CA SER A 224 -22.25 11.23 6.90
C SER A 224 -21.61 10.97 8.27
N TRP A 225 -21.75 11.94 9.18
CA TRP A 225 -21.37 11.78 10.58
C TRP A 225 -22.09 10.60 11.26
N LYS A 226 -23.33 10.31 10.85
CA LYS A 226 -24.09 9.18 11.37
C LYS A 226 -23.43 7.85 10.98
N GLU A 227 -23.16 7.65 9.69
CA GLU A 227 -22.46 6.46 9.18
C GLU A 227 -21.08 6.30 9.84
N TYR A 228 -20.34 7.39 10.01
CA TYR A 228 -19.02 7.37 10.67
C TYR A 228 -19.10 6.77 12.08
N ASN A 229 -20.09 7.17 12.87
CA ASN A 229 -20.26 6.67 14.23
C ASN A 229 -20.77 5.23 14.29
N GLU A 230 -21.63 4.83 13.36
CA GLU A 230 -22.10 3.44 13.26
C GLU A 230 -20.91 2.49 13.05
N TRP A 231 -20.01 2.82 12.12
CA TRP A 231 -18.82 2.00 11.81
C TRP A 231 -17.83 1.96 12.97
N LYS A 232 -17.67 3.08 13.68
CA LYS A 232 -16.79 3.15 14.85
C LYS A 232 -17.37 2.39 16.05
N GLY A 233 -18.70 2.25 16.12
CA GLY A 233 -19.38 1.46 17.14
C GLY A 233 -19.19 -0.05 16.96
N ASP A 234 -19.20 -0.52 15.71
CA ASP A 234 -19.07 -1.95 15.36
C ASP A 234 -17.64 -2.52 15.50
N THR A 235 -16.62 -1.66 15.57
CA THR A 235 -15.21 -2.07 15.72
C THR A 235 -14.80 -2.38 17.17
N SER A 236 -15.76 -2.51 18.08
CA SER A 236 -15.55 -2.85 19.51
C SER A 236 -16.00 -4.27 19.90
N THR A 237 -16.09 -5.20 18.95
CA THR A 237 -16.47 -6.60 19.20
C THR A 237 -15.33 -7.57 18.92
#